data_AF-A0A183D8G0-F1
#
_entry.id   AF-A0A183D8G0-F1
#
_cell.length_a   1.000
_cell.length_b   1.000
_cell.length_c   1.000
_cell.angle_alpha   90.00
_cell.angle_beta   90.00
_cell.angle_gamma   90.00
#
_symmetry.space_group_name_H-M   'P 1'
#
loop_
_entity.id
_entity.type
_entity.pdbx_description
1 polymer ?
#
loop_
_entity_poly.entity_id
_entity_poly.type
_entity_poly.pdbx_seq_one_letter_code
_entity_poly.pdbx_strand_id
1 'polypeptide(L)'
;MGPSDIACGVAVHEDCYITENQSDVGSNDSSSPTEPWFCEPCLYGLTKPPYCELCPNRFGAFKRAGIVHFGRYGNIGGGWVHLLCALYTPGMTFGDVAHLTAVSWQELDYRLFGKRVCSG
;
A
#
# COMPACT_ATOMS: atom_id res chain seq x y z
N MET A 1 -5.46 28.32 5.06
CA MET A 1 -5.50 26.96 4.46
C MET A 1 -5.53 25.98 5.62
N GLY A 2 -6.65 25.29 5.82
CA GLY A 2 -6.89 24.41 6.96
C GLY A 2 -6.44 22.95 6.69
N PRO A 3 -6.33 22.12 7.73
CA PRO A 3 -5.77 20.76 7.69
C PRO A 3 -6.71 19.68 7.10
N SER A 4 -7.84 20.03 6.50
CA SER A 4 -8.90 19.07 6.13
C SER A 4 -8.92 18.60 4.67
N ASP A 5 -8.10 19.15 3.77
CA ASP A 5 -8.25 18.89 2.32
C ASP A 5 -7.01 18.23 1.68
N ILE A 6 -6.36 17.28 2.35
CA ILE A 6 -5.39 16.40 1.69
C ILE A 6 -6.17 15.31 0.94
N ALA A 7 -6.68 15.65 -0.24
CA ALA A 7 -7.20 14.67 -1.18
C ALA A 7 -6.01 14.00 -1.88
N CYS A 8 -5.66 12.78 -1.47
CA CYS A 8 -4.58 12.01 -2.11
C CYS A 8 -4.93 11.52 -3.53
N GLY A 9 -6.20 11.60 -3.93
CA GLY A 9 -6.68 11.22 -5.27
C GLY A 9 -6.73 9.71 -5.53
N VAL A 10 -6.54 8.88 -4.50
CA VAL A 10 -6.62 7.42 -4.62
C VAL A 10 -8.09 6.98 -4.63
N ALA A 11 -8.45 6.17 -5.62
CA ALA A 11 -9.75 5.50 -5.71
C ALA A 11 -9.53 3.99 -5.86
N VAL A 12 -10.23 3.20 -5.05
CA VAL A 12 -10.08 1.75 -4.97
C VAL A 12 -11.43 1.11 -4.65
N HIS A 13 -11.63 -0.14 -5.03
CA HIS A 13 -12.73 -0.93 -4.48
C HIS A 13 -12.41 -1.31 -3.03
N GLU A 14 -13.46 -1.39 -2.21
CA GLU A 14 -13.41 -1.87 -0.82
C GLU A 14 -12.68 -3.22 -0.72
N ASP A 15 -13.11 -4.19 -1.52
CA ASP A 15 -12.56 -5.55 -1.55
C ASP A 15 -11.13 -5.62 -2.11
N CYS A 16 -10.71 -4.61 -2.87
CA CYS A 16 -9.37 -4.60 -3.44
C CYS A 16 -8.34 -4.06 -2.47
N TYR A 17 -8.67 -3.03 -1.67
CA TYR A 17 -7.69 -2.36 -0.82
C TYR A 17 -7.79 -2.70 0.66
N ILE A 18 -8.96 -3.13 1.13
CA ILE A 18 -9.26 -3.61 2.48
C ILE A 18 -8.62 -2.77 3.59
N THR A 19 -9.39 -1.86 4.16
CA THR A 19 -8.98 -1.03 5.31
C THR A 19 -9.69 -1.49 6.58
N GLU A 20 -8.97 -1.51 7.70
CA GLU A 20 -9.46 -1.97 9.01
C GLU A 20 -10.71 -1.20 9.51
N ASN A 21 -11.00 -0.02 8.94
CA ASN A 21 -12.17 0.78 9.33
C ASN A 21 -13.49 0.41 8.62
N GLN A 22 -13.54 -0.68 7.84
CA GLN A 22 -14.74 -1.09 7.09
C GLN A 22 -15.48 -2.29 7.69
N SER A 23 -15.07 -2.80 8.85
CA SER A 23 -15.66 -4.02 9.44
C SER A 23 -17.10 -3.90 9.93
N ASP A 24 -17.71 -2.71 9.91
CA ASP A 24 -19.04 -2.49 10.53
C ASP A 24 -20.13 -1.95 9.60
N VAL A 25 -19.93 -1.87 8.27
CA VAL A 25 -21.00 -1.41 7.35
C VAL A 25 -21.92 -2.56 6.93
N GLY A 26 -22.36 -3.35 7.90
CA GLY A 26 -23.57 -4.17 7.80
C GLY A 26 -24.75 -3.37 8.30
N SER A 27 -25.24 -2.39 7.54
CA SER A 27 -26.45 -1.64 7.92
C SER A 27 -27.24 -1.22 6.68
N ASN A 28 -28.41 -1.82 6.50
CA ASN A 28 -29.48 -1.38 5.60
C ASN A 28 -30.12 -0.05 6.08
N ASP A 29 -29.33 0.91 6.57
CA ASP A 29 -29.85 2.16 7.09
C ASP A 29 -29.33 3.35 6.27
N SER A 30 -30.26 3.94 5.55
CA SER A 30 -30.09 5.02 4.58
C SER A 30 -29.84 6.36 5.28
N SER A 31 -28.65 6.59 5.85
CA SER A 31 -28.24 7.91 6.35
C SER A 31 -26.72 8.05 6.52
N SER A 32 -26.05 8.57 5.49
CA SER A 32 -24.73 9.21 5.50
C SER A 32 -23.49 8.31 5.73
N PRO A 33 -22.48 8.35 4.83
CA PRO A 33 -21.12 7.96 5.20
C PRO A 33 -20.55 9.08 6.08
N THR A 34 -20.77 9.06 7.40
CA THR A 34 -20.37 10.18 8.27
C THR A 34 -18.86 10.26 8.52
N GLU A 35 -18.07 9.26 8.12
CA GLU A 35 -16.62 9.28 8.30
C GLU A 35 -15.87 9.24 6.96
N PRO A 36 -14.91 10.16 6.75
CA PRO A 36 -14.06 10.14 5.56
C PRO A 36 -13.16 8.90 5.57
N TRP A 37 -13.06 8.23 4.43
CA TRP A 37 -12.12 7.13 4.23
C TRP A 37 -10.72 7.67 3.90
N PHE A 38 -9.70 7.00 4.43
CA PHE A 38 -8.30 7.34 4.20
C PHE A 38 -7.51 6.11 3.76
N CYS A 39 -6.66 6.27 2.74
CA CYS A 39 -5.66 5.27 2.40
C CYS A 39 -4.57 5.19 3.48
N GLU A 40 -3.82 4.10 3.54
CA GLU A 40 -2.74 3.91 4.53
C GLU A 40 -1.74 5.08 4.55
N PRO A 41 -1.20 5.59 3.43
CA PRO A 41 -0.34 6.78 3.47
C PRO A 41 -0.96 7.97 4.21
N CYS A 42 -2.24 8.24 3.98
CA CYS A 42 -2.96 9.33 4.65
C CYS A 42 -3.19 9.03 6.13
N LEU A 43 -3.53 7.79 6.51
CA LEU A 43 -3.65 7.37 7.91
C LEU A 43 -2.32 7.52 8.66
N TYR A 44 -1.20 7.30 7.99
CA TYR A 44 0.14 7.53 8.51
C TYR A 44 0.60 9.00 8.44
N GLY A 45 -0.28 9.93 8.06
CA GLY A 45 0.00 11.37 8.03
C GLY A 45 0.91 11.83 6.90
N LEU A 46 1.10 11.04 5.85
CA LEU A 46 1.92 11.45 4.71
C LEU A 46 1.21 12.51 3.88
N THR A 47 1.87 13.66 3.72
CA THR A 47 1.39 14.78 2.89
C THR A 47 1.75 14.63 1.41
N LYS A 48 2.66 13.69 1.08
CA LYS A 48 3.09 13.36 -0.28
C LYS A 48 3.08 11.84 -0.44
N PRO A 49 2.76 11.32 -1.63
CA PRO A 49 2.80 9.89 -1.86
C PRO A 49 4.22 9.35 -1.64
N PRO A 50 4.37 8.21 -0.94
CA PRO A 50 5.67 7.58 -0.73
C PRO A 50 6.23 7.03 -2.06
N TYR A 51 7.43 6.48 -2.01
CA TYR A 51 8.01 5.76 -3.14
C TYR A 51 7.71 4.28 -3.01
N CYS A 52 7.33 3.65 -4.12
CA CYS A 52 7.19 2.20 -4.18
C CYS A 52 8.58 1.57 -4.32
N GLU A 53 8.91 0.62 -3.45
CA GLU A 53 10.19 -0.11 -3.53
C GLU A 53 10.33 -1.00 -4.78
N LEU A 54 9.23 -1.25 -5.50
CA LEU A 54 9.17 -2.23 -6.60
C LEU A 54 9.05 -1.59 -8.00
N CYS A 55 8.78 -0.29 -8.09
CA CYS A 55 8.59 0.38 -9.38
C CYS A 55 8.90 1.88 -9.32
N PRO A 56 9.23 2.52 -10.45
CA PRO A 56 9.52 3.95 -10.49
C PRO A 56 8.26 4.85 -10.45
N ASN A 57 7.06 4.28 -10.51
CA ASN A 57 5.81 5.05 -10.53
C ASN A 57 5.54 5.71 -9.18
N ARG A 58 5.06 6.95 -9.20
CA ARG A 58 4.92 7.78 -7.99
C ARG A 58 3.55 7.71 -7.31
N PHE A 59 2.50 7.45 -8.07
CA PHE A 59 1.12 7.49 -7.58
C PHE A 59 0.48 6.12 -7.67
N GLY A 60 -0.46 5.85 -6.77
CA GLY A 60 -1.20 4.61 -6.72
C GLY A 60 -1.68 4.29 -5.31
N ALA A 61 -2.31 3.13 -5.15
CA ALA A 61 -2.72 2.61 -3.86
C ALA A 61 -1.53 1.92 -3.18
N PHE A 62 -1.09 2.43 -2.03
CA PHE A 62 0.06 1.91 -1.30
C PHE A 62 -0.35 1.08 -0.09
N LYS A 63 0.43 0.05 0.21
CA LYS A 63 0.40 -0.70 1.47
C LYS A 63 1.76 -0.56 2.17
N ARG A 64 1.73 -0.53 3.49
CA ARG A 64 2.94 -0.48 4.31
C ARG A 64 3.65 -1.83 4.28
N ALA A 65 4.95 -1.80 4.04
CA ALA A 65 5.78 -2.98 4.19
C ALA A 65 5.92 -3.32 5.68
N GLY A 66 5.79 -4.61 6.00
CA GLY A 66 6.09 -5.17 7.32
C GLY A 66 7.59 -5.10 7.64
N ILE A 67 7.99 -5.74 8.74
CA ILE A 67 9.40 -5.79 9.14
C ILE A 67 10.17 -6.58 8.07
N VAL A 68 11.00 -5.88 7.29
CA VAL A 68 11.94 -6.50 6.37
C VAL A 68 13.12 -7.01 7.21
N HIS A 69 13.10 -8.30 7.57
CA HIS A 69 14.19 -8.87 8.38
C HIS A 69 15.50 -9.00 7.57
N PHE A 70 16.57 -8.44 8.15
CA PHE A 70 18.00 -8.70 7.93
C PHE A 70 18.58 -8.60 6.50
N GLY A 71 18.41 -7.45 5.86
CA GLY A 71 19.49 -6.90 5.05
C GLY A 71 20.65 -6.44 5.95
N ARG A 72 21.87 -6.30 5.41
CA ARG A 72 23.16 -5.97 6.08
C ARG A 72 23.18 -4.68 6.95
N TYR A 73 22.04 -4.01 7.13
CA TYR A 73 21.89 -2.67 7.73
C TYR A 73 20.80 -2.58 8.83
N GLY A 74 20.46 -3.68 9.51
CA GLY A 74 19.56 -3.65 10.66
C GLY A 74 18.08 -3.40 10.30
N ASN A 75 17.24 -3.46 11.33
CA ASN A 75 15.77 -3.41 11.29
C ASN A 75 15.21 -2.08 10.74
N ILE A 76 15.16 -1.95 9.41
CA ILE A 76 14.42 -0.86 8.75
C ILE A 76 13.00 -1.35 8.49
N GLY A 77 12.12 -1.23 9.50
CA GLY A 77 10.68 -1.22 9.24
C GLY A 77 10.31 0.13 8.65
N GLY A 78 9.56 0.17 7.53
CA GLY A 78 9.03 1.44 7.01
C GLY A 78 9.00 1.66 5.49
N GLY A 79 9.16 0.62 4.67
CA GLY A 79 8.98 0.74 3.22
C GLY A 79 7.51 0.88 2.81
N TRP A 80 7.28 1.36 1.59
CA TRP A 80 5.96 1.41 0.96
C TRP A 80 5.99 0.69 -0.37
N VAL A 81 4.92 -0.03 -0.68
CA VAL A 81 4.77 -0.70 -1.97
C VAL A 81 3.37 -0.45 -2.50
N HIS A 82 3.23 -0.32 -3.81
CA HIS A 82 1.89 -0.37 -4.39
C HIS A 82 1.27 -1.73 -4.13
N LEU A 83 -0.01 -1.76 -3.81
CA LEU A 83 -0.78 -2.99 -3.66
C LEU A 83 -0.65 -3.89 -4.90
N LEU A 84 -0.80 -3.31 -6.10
CA LEU A 84 -0.65 -4.07 -7.34
C LEU A 84 0.77 -4.60 -7.54
N CYS A 85 1.79 -3.83 -7.15
CA CYS A 85 3.16 -4.32 -7.21
C CYS A 85 3.35 -5.51 -6.27
N ALA A 86 2.76 -5.48 -5.08
CA ALA A 86 2.79 -6.60 -4.14
C ALA A 86 2.05 -7.83 -4.68
N LEU A 87 0.90 -7.67 -5.34
CA LEU A 87 0.11 -8.79 -5.87
C LEU A 87 0.75 -9.47 -7.09
N TYR A 88 1.39 -8.69 -7.97
CA TYR A 88 1.88 -9.20 -9.25
C TYR A 88 3.38 -9.47 -9.29
N THR A 89 4.12 -9.10 -8.25
CA THR A 89 5.55 -9.42 -8.16
C THR A 89 5.74 -10.79 -7.50
N PRO A 90 6.37 -11.76 -8.18
CA PRO A 90 6.68 -13.05 -7.57
C PRO A 90 7.56 -12.90 -6.32
N GLY A 91 7.29 -13.68 -5.28
CA GLY A 91 8.08 -13.65 -4.04
C GLY A 91 7.61 -12.63 -2.99
N MET A 92 6.54 -11.88 -3.29
CA MET A 92 5.86 -11.04 -2.31
C MET A 92 4.90 -11.86 -1.46
N THR A 93 4.78 -11.49 -0.18
CA THR A 93 3.89 -12.12 0.81
C THR A 93 3.13 -11.07 1.61
N PHE A 94 1.92 -11.41 2.06
CA PHE A 94 1.14 -10.61 3.01
C PHE A 94 1.13 -11.32 4.36
N GLY A 95 1.44 -10.60 5.43
CA GLY A 95 1.35 -11.15 6.79
C GLY A 95 -0.09 -11.39 7.21
N ASP A 96 -1.01 -10.58 6.70
CA ASP A 96 -2.46 -10.81 6.77
C ASP A 96 -3.06 -10.68 5.38
N VAL A 97 -3.46 -11.83 4.81
CA VAL A 97 -4.05 -11.91 3.46
C VAL A 97 -5.48 -11.37 3.45
N ALA A 98 -6.22 -11.48 4.57
CA ALA A 98 -7.59 -11.03 4.65
C ALA A 98 -7.69 -9.50 4.61
N HIS A 99 -6.70 -8.80 5.17
CA HIS A 99 -6.64 -7.33 5.16
C HIS A 99 -5.60 -6.75 4.18
N LEU A 100 -4.89 -7.63 3.45
CA LEU A 100 -3.81 -7.27 2.53
C LEU A 100 -2.77 -6.35 3.19
N THR A 101 -2.39 -6.65 4.43
CA THR A 101 -1.44 -5.86 5.23
C THR A 101 -0.14 -6.62 5.49
N ALA A 102 0.83 -5.93 6.12
CA ALA A 102 2.15 -6.48 6.45
C ALA A 102 2.87 -7.08 5.24
N VAL A 103 2.96 -6.29 4.17
CA VAL A 103 3.60 -6.73 2.93
C VAL A 103 5.08 -7.00 3.18
N SER A 104 5.56 -8.17 2.79
CA SER A 104 6.93 -8.61 3.03
C SER A 104 7.48 -9.33 1.80
N TRP A 105 8.80 -9.43 1.73
CA TRP A 105 9.51 -10.18 0.71
C TRP A 105 10.82 -10.66 1.31
N GLN A 106 11.21 -11.90 1.02
CA GLN A 106 12.53 -12.41 1.34
C GLN A 106 13.35 -12.42 0.05
N GLU A 107 14.49 -11.74 0.09
CA GLU A 107 15.56 -11.91 -0.91
C GLU A 107 15.11 -11.76 -2.37
N LEU A 108 14.28 -10.75 -2.64
CA LEU A 108 14.04 -10.29 -4.00
C LEU A 108 15.39 -9.83 -4.58
N ASP A 109 15.98 -10.63 -5.47
CA ASP A 109 17.16 -10.21 -6.21
C ASP A 109 16.77 -9.01 -7.06
N TYR A 110 17.18 -7.81 -6.63
CA TYR A 110 16.92 -6.56 -7.33
C TYR A 110 17.38 -6.62 -8.81
N ARG A 111 18.27 -7.55 -9.18
CA ARG A 111 18.70 -7.82 -10.57
C ARG A 111 17.62 -8.43 -11.46
N LEU A 112 16.54 -8.96 -10.89
CA LEU A 112 15.37 -9.46 -11.63
C LEU A 112 14.42 -8.33 -12.01
N PHE A 113 14.50 -7.17 -11.35
CA PHE A 113 13.72 -5.98 -11.67
C PHE A 113 14.47 -5.14 -12.72
N GLY A 114 13.79 -4.75 -13.80
CA GLY A 114 14.35 -3.88 -14.85
C GLY A 114 14.94 -4.58 -16.09
N LYS A 115 14.81 -5.90 -16.25
CA LYS A 115 15.33 -6.62 -17.44
C LYS A 115 14.48 -6.57 -18.71
N ARG A 116 13.40 -5.80 -18.77
CA ARG A 116 12.69 -5.63 -20.04
C ARG A 116 13.38 -4.55 -20.86
N VAL A 117 14.29 -4.97 -21.73
CA VAL A 117 14.81 -4.13 -22.81
C VAL A 117 13.61 -3.65 -23.61
N CYS A 118 13.50 -2.33 -23.83
CA CYS A 118 12.46 -1.78 -24.70
C CYS A 118 12.56 -2.47 -26.07
N SER A 119 11.52 -3.21 -26.43
CA SER A 119 11.39 -3.76 -27.78
C SER A 119 10.97 -2.58 -28.66
N GLY A 120 11.92 -2.04 -29.42
CA GLY A 120 11.67 -1.03 -30.45
C GLY A 120 11.02 -1.62 -31.69
#